data_AF-A0A3M1V6M4-F1
#
_entry.id   AF-A0A3M1V6M4-F1
#
_cell.length_a   1.000
_cell.length_b   1.000
_cell.length_c   1.000
_cell.angle_alpha   90.00
_cell.angle_beta   90.00
_cell.angle_gamma   90.00
#
_symmetry.space_group_name_H-M   'P 1'
#
loop_
_entity.id
_entity.type
_entity.pdbx_description
1 polymer ?
#
loop_
_entity_poly.entity_id
_entity_poly.type
_entity_poly.pdbx_seq_one_letter_code
_entity_poly.pdbx_strand_id
1 'polypeptide(L)'
;MSQPLNQREHCPAAGKLDEEDGEFWLENPWQAHDKNLSAFERNRLLLNVGGRRLVDVSHAGGADIDSDSRGVAVGDFNGDGMIDLVVRSSGGGPLRLFLNRAPRTHWAILSLRGTRSNRLGLGARLRLEVEAPKDSEVGDEPDAAGSHTFVITRELFPVSSFLSQLPSRIHVGLGRATRIARLRVQWPSGHVDELTNLAVDRHWVIEEGGDAVTFEEFRARTERARHKARGAQSDGAPNRS
;
A
#
# COMPACT_ATOMS: atom_id res chain seq x y z
N MET A 1 -22.74 -8.96 17.93
CA MET A 1 -22.32 -8.64 16.55
C MET A 1 -23.27 -9.38 15.63
N SER A 2 -24.31 -8.70 15.14
CA SER A 2 -25.30 -9.27 14.23
C SER A 2 -24.60 -9.76 12.96
N GLN A 3 -24.76 -11.04 12.66
CA GLN A 3 -24.21 -11.66 11.45
C GLN A 3 -25.26 -11.53 10.35
N PRO A 4 -24.99 -10.83 9.23
CA PRO A 4 -25.92 -10.79 8.12
C PRO A 4 -25.58 -11.96 7.19
N LEU A 5 -26.23 -13.11 7.38
CA LEU A 5 -26.12 -14.24 6.44
C LEU A 5 -27.23 -14.23 5.38
N ASN A 6 -28.21 -13.32 5.46
CA ASN A 6 -29.35 -13.28 4.54
C ASN A 6 -29.51 -11.92 3.84
N GLN A 7 -29.01 -11.84 2.60
CA GLN A 7 -29.15 -10.68 1.70
C GLN A 7 -30.59 -10.39 1.23
N ARG A 8 -31.53 -11.32 1.45
CA ARG A 8 -32.94 -11.15 1.11
C ARG A 8 -33.79 -10.78 2.31
N GLU A 9 -33.17 -10.57 3.46
CA GLU A 9 -33.87 -10.21 4.69
C GLU A 9 -34.38 -8.77 4.58
N HIS A 10 -35.68 -8.59 4.77
CA HIS A 10 -36.30 -7.28 4.79
C HIS A 10 -36.04 -6.64 6.16
N CYS A 11 -34.97 -5.85 6.26
CA CYS A 11 -34.65 -5.15 7.50
C CYS A 11 -35.68 -4.04 7.73
N PRO A 12 -36.45 -4.05 8.84
CA PRO A 12 -37.31 -2.91 9.17
C PRO A 12 -36.44 -1.66 9.35
N ALA A 13 -36.99 -0.49 9.03
CA ALA A 13 -36.30 0.79 9.22
C ALA A 13 -35.76 0.86 10.66
N ALA A 14 -34.47 1.23 10.80
CA ALA A 14 -33.82 1.17 12.11
C ALA A 14 -34.39 2.19 13.12
N GLY A 15 -35.24 3.12 12.69
CA GLY A 15 -36.03 4.01 13.54
C GLY A 15 -37.12 4.74 12.74
N LYS A 16 -37.89 5.60 13.43
CA LYS A 16 -38.74 6.61 12.78
C LYS A 16 -37.87 7.82 12.41
N LEU A 17 -38.19 8.46 11.28
CA LEU A 17 -37.58 9.72 10.87
C LEU A 17 -37.93 10.80 11.89
N ASP A 18 -36.96 11.60 12.31
CA ASP A 18 -37.24 12.82 13.06
C ASP A 18 -37.48 13.96 12.07
N GLU A 19 -38.76 14.26 11.81
CA GLU A 19 -39.17 15.27 10.84
C GLU A 19 -38.89 16.71 11.32
N GLU A 20 -38.72 16.92 12.63
CA GLU A 20 -38.46 18.25 13.21
C GLU A 20 -36.98 18.63 13.05
N ASP A 21 -36.08 17.68 13.29
CA ASP A 21 -34.63 17.88 13.18
C ASP A 21 -34.05 17.48 11.80
N GLY A 22 -34.84 16.83 10.95
CA GLY A 22 -34.41 16.32 9.64
C GLY A 22 -33.41 15.17 9.73
N GLU A 23 -33.35 14.49 10.87
CA GLU A 23 -32.43 13.38 11.13
C GLU A 23 -33.08 12.02 10.87
N PHE A 24 -32.25 11.06 10.44
CA PHE A 24 -32.71 9.74 10.01
C PHE A 24 -33.01 8.77 11.18
N TRP A 25 -32.70 9.12 12.43
CA TRP A 25 -32.66 8.15 13.54
C TRP A 25 -33.05 8.74 14.91
N LEU A 26 -34.10 8.18 15.53
CA LEU A 26 -34.48 8.44 16.93
C LEU A 26 -33.88 7.43 17.94
N GLU A 27 -33.27 6.34 17.49
CA GLU A 27 -32.69 5.29 18.36
C GLU A 27 -31.16 5.35 18.38
N ASN A 28 -30.61 5.14 19.57
CA ASN A 28 -29.16 5.08 19.78
C ASN A 28 -28.55 3.94 18.93
N PRO A 29 -27.60 4.22 18.01
CA PRO A 29 -27.00 3.20 17.15
C PRO A 29 -26.26 2.11 17.95
N TRP A 30 -25.88 2.38 19.20
CA TRP A 30 -25.28 1.41 20.10
C TRP A 30 -26.29 0.44 20.71
N GLN A 31 -27.60 0.67 20.57
CA GLN A 31 -28.68 -0.22 21.03
C GLN A 31 -29.27 -1.08 19.89
N ALA A 32 -28.79 -0.89 18.65
CA ALA A 32 -29.22 -1.61 17.45
C ALA A 32 -28.58 -3.02 17.34
N HIS A 33 -28.56 -3.79 18.43
CA HIS A 33 -27.84 -5.08 18.50
C HIS A 33 -28.37 -6.16 17.56
N ASP A 34 -29.66 -6.08 17.21
CA ASP A 34 -30.38 -7.04 16.34
C ASP A 34 -30.77 -6.43 14.99
N LYS A 35 -30.29 -5.22 14.69
CA LYS A 35 -30.50 -4.53 13.42
C LYS A 35 -29.18 -4.52 12.65
N ASN A 36 -29.26 -4.57 11.32
CA ASN A 36 -28.08 -4.37 10.48
C ASN A 36 -27.99 -2.88 10.12
N LEU A 37 -27.03 -2.16 10.70
CA LEU A 37 -26.77 -0.75 10.37
C LEU A 37 -26.08 -0.57 9.01
N SER A 38 -25.69 -1.67 8.34
CA SER A 38 -25.06 -1.65 7.01
C SER A 38 -25.46 -2.88 6.18
N ALA A 39 -26.51 -2.72 5.40
CA ALA A 39 -27.03 -3.73 4.50
C ALA A 39 -26.06 -4.02 3.35
N PHE A 40 -25.37 -5.17 3.39
CA PHE A 40 -24.69 -5.81 2.23
C PHE A 40 -24.02 -4.83 1.25
N GLU A 41 -23.17 -3.94 1.77
CA GLU A 41 -22.49 -2.94 0.95
C GLU A 41 -21.49 -3.65 0.02
N ARG A 42 -21.83 -3.69 -1.27
CA ARG A 42 -20.98 -4.31 -2.29
C ARG A 42 -19.71 -3.49 -2.45
N ASN A 43 -18.56 -4.16 -2.55
CA ASN A 43 -17.30 -3.43 -2.68
C ASN A 43 -17.25 -2.68 -4.01
N ARG A 44 -16.59 -1.52 -3.98
CA ARG A 44 -16.31 -0.73 -5.18
C ARG A 44 -14.83 -0.75 -5.51
N LEU A 45 -14.50 -1.18 -6.73
CA LEU A 45 -13.17 -1.04 -7.33
C LEU A 45 -13.25 0.02 -8.42
N LEU A 46 -12.57 1.15 -8.18
CA LEU A 46 -12.57 2.30 -9.08
C LEU A 46 -11.23 2.40 -9.80
N LEU A 47 -11.26 2.30 -11.13
CA LEU A 47 -10.09 2.48 -11.99
C LEU A 47 -9.89 3.97 -12.27
N ASN A 48 -8.71 4.49 -11.91
CA ASN A 48 -8.29 5.82 -12.34
C ASN A 48 -7.88 5.81 -13.81
N VAL A 49 -8.56 6.60 -14.64
CA VAL A 49 -8.26 6.76 -16.06
C VAL A 49 -7.63 8.12 -16.29
N GLY A 50 -6.29 8.13 -16.42
CA GLY A 50 -5.50 9.31 -16.76
C GLY A 50 -5.60 10.47 -15.76
N GLY A 51 -5.95 10.21 -14.49
CA GLY A 51 -6.10 11.23 -13.45
C GLY A 51 -7.36 12.09 -13.57
N ARG A 52 -8.21 11.84 -14.56
CA ARG A 52 -9.36 12.71 -14.91
C ARG A 52 -10.71 12.15 -14.48
N ARG A 53 -10.83 10.83 -14.42
CA ARG A 53 -12.07 10.14 -14.04
C ARG A 53 -11.79 8.84 -13.32
N LEU A 54 -12.74 8.44 -12.50
CA LEU A 54 -12.82 7.13 -11.88
C LEU A 54 -13.93 6.33 -12.57
N VAL A 55 -13.60 5.12 -13.03
CA VAL A 55 -14.56 4.19 -13.65
C VAL A 55 -14.79 3.02 -12.70
N ASP A 56 -16.05 2.73 -12.40
CA ASP A 56 -16.40 1.55 -11.62
C ASP A 56 -16.13 0.27 -12.46
N VAL A 57 -15.16 -0.51 -12.02
CA VAL A 57 -14.77 -1.79 -12.62
C VAL A 57 -15.00 -2.96 -11.66
N SER A 58 -15.85 -2.78 -10.64
CA SER A 58 -16.08 -3.77 -9.57
C SER A 58 -16.50 -5.12 -10.12
N HIS A 59 -17.47 -5.12 -11.05
CA HIS A 59 -17.96 -6.34 -11.66
C HIS A 59 -16.90 -7.02 -12.53
N ALA A 60 -16.28 -6.25 -13.43
CA ALA A 60 -15.26 -6.75 -14.35
C ALA A 60 -14.00 -7.26 -13.62
N GLY A 61 -13.62 -6.62 -12.50
CA GLY A 61 -12.51 -7.02 -11.66
C GLY A 61 -12.84 -8.13 -10.65
N GLY A 62 -14.09 -8.62 -10.61
CA GLY A 62 -14.56 -9.61 -9.64
C GLY A 62 -14.64 -9.11 -8.20
N ALA A 63 -14.40 -7.81 -7.97
CA ALA A 63 -14.43 -7.20 -6.65
C ALA A 63 -15.85 -6.88 -6.16
N ASP A 64 -16.87 -6.98 -7.03
CA ASP A 64 -18.30 -6.77 -6.73
C ASP A 64 -18.91 -7.87 -5.84
N ILE A 65 -18.27 -8.07 -4.68
CA ILE A 65 -18.59 -9.11 -3.71
C ILE A 65 -19.86 -8.71 -2.98
N ASP A 66 -20.80 -9.64 -2.95
CA ASP A 66 -22.04 -9.54 -2.18
C ASP A 66 -21.79 -9.90 -0.70
N SER A 67 -21.02 -9.06 -0.02
CA SER A 67 -20.72 -9.19 1.41
C SER A 67 -20.23 -7.87 1.97
N ASP A 68 -20.53 -7.59 3.23
CA ASP A 68 -20.05 -6.39 3.90
C ASP A 68 -18.55 -6.45 4.22
N SER A 69 -17.72 -5.95 3.30
CA SER A 69 -16.25 -5.91 3.46
C SER A 69 -15.81 -4.66 4.19
N ARG A 70 -15.04 -4.85 5.27
CA ARG A 70 -14.52 -3.74 6.09
C ARG A 70 -13.00 -3.67 6.08
N GLY A 71 -12.31 -4.79 5.91
CA GLY A 71 -10.86 -4.83 5.86
C GLY A 71 -10.35 -5.03 4.43
N VAL A 72 -9.40 -4.20 4.01
CA VAL A 72 -8.55 -4.45 2.85
C VAL A 72 -7.09 -4.23 3.22
N ALA A 73 -6.25 -5.20 2.89
CA ALA A 73 -4.80 -5.08 2.91
C ALA A 73 -4.27 -5.24 1.49
N VAL A 74 -3.20 -4.52 1.17
CA VAL A 74 -2.59 -4.53 -0.17
C VAL A 74 -1.13 -4.96 -0.10
N GLY A 75 -0.67 -5.67 -1.13
CA GLY A 75 0.70 -6.12 -1.21
C GLY A 75 0.94 -6.95 -2.47
N ASP A 76 2.19 -7.13 -2.83
CA ASP A 76 2.59 -8.06 -3.89
C ASP A 76 2.80 -9.44 -3.23
N PHE A 77 1.76 -10.29 -3.25
CA PHE A 77 1.77 -11.57 -2.53
C PHE A 77 2.41 -12.69 -3.34
N ASN A 78 2.43 -12.57 -4.67
CA ASN A 78 3.00 -13.57 -5.58
C ASN A 78 4.41 -13.19 -6.08
N GLY A 79 4.90 -11.98 -5.78
CA GLY A 79 6.22 -11.49 -6.13
C GLY A 79 6.36 -11.08 -7.60
N ASP A 80 5.26 -10.73 -8.28
CA ASP A 80 5.28 -10.34 -9.69
C ASP A 80 5.36 -8.83 -9.94
N GLY A 81 5.45 -8.04 -8.88
CA GLY A 81 5.54 -6.58 -8.92
C GLY A 81 4.19 -5.88 -9.02
N MET A 82 3.09 -6.61 -9.18
CA MET A 82 1.73 -6.07 -9.22
C MET A 82 1.09 -6.14 -7.83
N ILE A 83 0.34 -5.11 -7.46
CA ILE A 83 -0.31 -5.07 -6.14
C ILE A 83 -1.60 -5.89 -6.16
N ASP A 84 -1.65 -6.89 -5.29
CA ASP A 84 -2.81 -7.72 -4.97
C ASP A 84 -3.58 -7.16 -3.77
N LEU A 85 -4.81 -7.66 -3.58
CA LEU A 85 -5.68 -7.28 -2.47
C LEU A 85 -6.08 -8.50 -1.64
N VAL A 86 -6.02 -8.36 -0.31
CA VAL A 86 -6.63 -9.29 0.64
C VAL A 86 -7.81 -8.59 1.29
N VAL A 87 -9.00 -9.19 1.18
CA VAL A 87 -10.27 -8.59 1.61
C VAL A 87 -10.95 -9.45 2.68
N ARG A 88 -11.40 -8.80 3.76
CA ARG A 88 -12.15 -9.41 4.86
C ARG A 88 -13.52 -8.75 5.04
N SER A 89 -14.57 -9.57 4.96
CA SER A 89 -15.96 -9.26 5.35
C SER A 89 -16.29 -9.43 6.84
N SER A 90 -16.87 -8.42 7.49
CA SER A 90 -17.16 -8.43 8.94
C SER A 90 -18.17 -9.50 9.36
N GLY A 91 -19.08 -9.91 8.47
CA GLY A 91 -20.11 -10.91 8.73
C GLY A 91 -19.66 -12.38 8.68
N GLY A 92 -18.39 -12.67 8.39
CA GLY A 92 -17.91 -14.05 8.20
C GLY A 92 -17.47 -14.35 6.76
N GLY A 93 -17.46 -15.64 6.40
CA GLY A 93 -17.02 -16.10 5.10
C GLY A 93 -15.48 -16.14 4.93
N PRO A 94 -15.00 -16.58 3.75
CA PRO A 94 -13.58 -16.78 3.50
C PRO A 94 -12.83 -15.45 3.44
N LEU A 95 -11.55 -15.49 3.83
CA LEU A 95 -10.59 -14.47 3.44
C LEU A 95 -10.36 -14.58 1.93
N ARG A 96 -10.49 -13.47 1.20
CA ARG A 96 -10.36 -13.47 -0.27
C ARG A 96 -9.08 -12.79 -0.70
N LEU A 97 -8.32 -13.45 -1.56
CA LEU A 97 -7.13 -12.90 -2.22
C LEU A 97 -7.45 -12.62 -3.69
N PHE A 98 -7.29 -11.37 -4.09
CA PHE A 98 -7.43 -10.92 -5.47
C PHE A 98 -6.04 -10.69 -6.04
N LEU A 99 -5.61 -11.63 -6.89
CA LEU A 99 -4.37 -11.47 -7.64
C LEU A 99 -4.56 -10.48 -8.78
N ASN A 100 -3.64 -9.53 -8.92
CA ASN A 100 -3.69 -8.55 -9.98
C ASN A 100 -3.31 -9.18 -11.31
N ARG A 101 -4.25 -9.13 -12.27
CA ARG A 101 -4.09 -9.69 -13.62
C ARG A 101 -4.07 -8.63 -14.71
N ALA A 102 -3.92 -7.36 -14.34
CA ALA A 102 -3.71 -6.30 -15.32
C ALA A 102 -2.40 -6.56 -16.10
N PRO A 103 -2.26 -5.99 -17.32
CA PRO A 103 -0.99 -6.02 -18.03
C PRO A 103 0.16 -5.56 -17.15
N ARG A 104 1.28 -6.27 -17.22
CA ARG A 104 2.46 -5.95 -16.41
C ARG A 104 3.01 -4.59 -16.80
N THR A 105 3.38 -3.83 -15.79
CA THR A 105 4.02 -2.52 -15.92
C THR A 105 5.25 -2.47 -15.02
N HIS A 106 6.10 -1.47 -15.24
CA HIS A 106 7.27 -1.27 -14.41
C HIS A 106 6.88 -0.84 -13.00
N TRP A 107 7.69 -1.21 -12.02
CA TRP A 107 7.42 -0.96 -10.61
C TRP A 107 8.70 -0.66 -9.82
N ALA A 108 8.55 -0.15 -8.60
CA ALA A 108 9.62 -0.12 -7.61
C ALA A 108 9.05 -0.35 -6.21
N ILE A 109 9.81 -1.05 -5.37
CA ILE A 109 9.53 -1.16 -3.93
C ILE A 109 10.63 -0.42 -3.18
N LEU A 110 10.27 0.48 -2.26
CA LEU A 110 11.19 1.26 -1.46
C LEU A 110 11.02 0.89 0.01
N SER A 111 12.09 0.40 0.64
CA SER A 111 12.16 0.16 2.08
C SER A 111 13.11 1.14 2.73
N LEU A 112 12.65 1.79 3.79
CA LEU A 112 13.43 2.81 4.48
C LEU A 112 14.09 2.25 5.73
N ARG A 113 15.29 2.76 6.03
CA ARG A 113 16.05 2.49 7.25
C ARG A 113 16.46 3.80 7.90
N GLY A 114 15.67 4.25 8.86
CA GLY A 114 16.00 5.43 9.66
C GLY A 114 17.20 5.14 10.59
N THR A 115 18.10 6.11 10.68
CA THR A 115 19.27 6.11 11.57
C THR A 115 19.12 7.16 12.67
N ARG A 116 18.52 8.32 12.34
CA ARG A 116 18.12 9.37 13.28
C ARG A 116 16.61 9.33 13.52
N SER A 117 15.85 9.11 12.44
CA SER A 117 14.42 8.83 12.44
C SER A 117 14.13 7.41 12.95
N ASN A 118 12.85 7.08 13.13
CA ASN A 118 12.46 5.70 13.48
C ASN A 118 12.98 4.69 12.45
N ARG A 119 13.36 3.48 12.89
CA ARG A 119 14.04 2.47 12.05
C ARG A 119 13.29 2.04 10.79
N LEU A 120 11.98 2.25 10.76
CA LEU A 120 11.12 1.91 9.62
C LEU A 120 10.87 3.10 8.70
N GLY A 121 11.33 4.31 9.03
CA GLY A 121 11.10 5.53 8.26
C GLY A 121 9.63 5.98 8.23
N LEU A 122 8.81 5.57 9.20
CA LEU A 122 7.39 5.95 9.26
C LEU A 122 7.24 7.46 9.29
N GLY A 123 6.36 8.01 8.45
CA GLY A 123 6.17 9.45 8.26
C GLY A 123 7.10 10.10 7.23
N ALA A 124 8.02 9.35 6.61
CA ALA A 124 8.84 9.90 5.53
C ALA A 124 7.99 10.18 4.28
N ARG A 125 8.31 11.27 3.59
CA ARG A 125 7.69 11.66 2.31
C ARG A 125 8.68 11.49 1.17
N LEU A 126 8.25 10.80 0.12
CA LEU A 126 9.06 10.49 -1.05
C LEU A 126 8.47 11.21 -2.26
N ARG A 127 9.34 11.86 -3.02
CA ARG A 127 9.01 12.47 -4.31
C ARG A 127 9.92 11.87 -5.37
N LEU A 128 9.33 11.19 -6.32
CA LEU A 128 10.00 10.52 -7.43
C LEU A 128 9.76 11.30 -8.70
N GLU A 129 10.83 11.71 -9.38
CA GLU A 129 10.79 12.16 -10.78
C GLU A 129 11.15 10.95 -11.64
N VAL A 130 10.25 10.56 -12.52
CA VAL A 130 10.37 9.33 -13.31
C VAL A 130 10.31 9.66 -14.80
N GLU A 131 11.15 8.97 -15.58
CA GLU A 131 11.27 9.18 -17.02
C GLU A 131 10.59 8.04 -17.78
N ALA A 132 9.73 8.40 -18.73
CA ALA A 132 8.99 7.47 -19.58
C ALA A 132 9.15 7.80 -21.07
N PRO A 133 8.99 6.79 -21.96
CA PRO A 133 9.03 6.99 -23.40
C PRO A 133 7.89 7.90 -23.90
N LYS A 134 8.08 8.50 -25.08
CA LYS A 134 7.14 9.41 -25.77
C LYS A 134 5.70 8.89 -25.92
N ASP A 135 5.53 7.58 -26.01
CA ASP A 135 4.23 6.93 -26.21
C ASP A 135 3.47 6.67 -24.90
N SER A 136 4.02 7.09 -23.77
CA SER A 136 3.41 6.87 -22.46
C SER A 136 2.22 7.83 -22.27
N GLU A 137 1.04 7.29 -21.98
CA GLU A 137 -0.22 8.03 -21.76
C GLU A 137 -0.21 8.94 -20.51
N VAL A 138 0.91 8.99 -19.78
CA VAL A 138 1.07 9.67 -18.50
C VAL A 138 2.37 10.49 -18.54
N GLY A 139 2.24 11.82 -18.43
CA GLY A 139 3.38 12.76 -18.31
C GLY A 139 3.04 14.17 -18.77
N ASP A 140 3.89 15.14 -18.39
CA ASP A 140 3.89 16.49 -18.96
C ASP A 140 4.34 16.45 -20.43
N GLU A 141 4.24 17.54 -21.20
CA GLU A 141 4.72 17.59 -22.60
C GLU A 141 6.14 17.02 -22.76
N PRO A 142 6.44 16.24 -23.82
CA PRO A 142 7.73 15.59 -23.97
C PRO A 142 8.84 16.62 -24.12
N ASP A 143 10.01 16.34 -23.55
CA ASP A 143 11.19 17.19 -23.71
C ASP A 143 11.76 17.14 -25.14
N ALA A 144 12.77 17.97 -25.42
CA ALA A 144 13.45 18.01 -26.72
C ALA A 144 14.13 16.68 -27.11
N ALA A 145 14.37 15.79 -26.15
CA ALA A 145 14.90 14.44 -26.35
C ALA A 145 13.80 13.38 -26.56
N GLY A 146 12.52 13.79 -26.49
CA GLY A 146 11.35 12.93 -26.69
C GLY A 146 10.98 12.06 -25.49
N SER A 147 11.48 12.38 -24.29
CA SER A 147 11.13 11.68 -23.05
C SER A 147 10.11 12.49 -22.24
N HIS A 148 9.17 11.81 -21.57
CA HIS A 148 8.26 12.43 -20.63
C HIS A 148 8.77 12.24 -19.21
N THR A 149 8.75 13.30 -18.41
CA THR A 149 8.96 13.20 -16.97
C THR A 149 7.65 13.42 -16.24
N PHE A 150 7.40 12.65 -15.19
CA PHE A 150 6.31 12.92 -14.26
C PHE A 150 6.72 12.67 -12.82
N VAL A 151 5.91 13.19 -11.89
CA VAL A 151 6.21 13.16 -10.46
C VAL A 151 5.23 12.27 -9.72
N ILE A 152 5.75 11.31 -8.97
CA ILE A 152 4.98 10.50 -8.04
C ILE A 152 5.36 10.88 -6.62
N THR A 153 4.35 11.20 -5.80
CA THR A 153 4.54 11.45 -4.37
C THR A 153 3.92 10.33 -3.55
N ARG A 154 4.67 9.85 -2.55
CA ARG A 154 4.22 8.85 -1.58
C ARG A 154 4.63 9.25 -0.18
N GLU A 155 3.86 8.81 0.80
CA GLU A 155 4.19 8.95 2.22
C GLU A 155 4.19 7.56 2.85
N LEU A 156 5.16 7.29 3.72
CA LEU A 156 5.23 6.02 4.43
C LEU A 156 4.32 6.05 5.66
N PHE A 157 3.06 5.68 5.45
CA PHE A 157 2.11 5.46 6.53
C PHE A 157 1.40 4.12 6.33
N PRO A 158 1.81 3.05 7.05
CA PRO A 158 1.32 1.70 6.79
C PRO A 158 -0.07 1.41 7.35
N VAL A 159 -0.71 2.38 8.02
CA VAL A 159 -2.10 2.20 8.48
C VAL A 159 -3.02 2.27 7.27
N SER A 160 -3.84 1.24 7.08
CA SER A 160 -4.77 1.16 5.95
C SER A 160 -6.10 0.60 6.39
N SER A 161 -7.20 1.19 5.91
CA SER A 161 -8.55 0.66 6.08
C SER A 161 -8.93 0.34 7.55
N PHE A 162 -10.06 -0.31 7.77
CA PHE A 162 -10.52 -0.71 9.09
C PHE A 162 -9.82 -2.01 9.52
N LEU A 163 -9.24 -2.03 10.73
CA LEU A 163 -8.55 -3.17 11.33
C LEU A 163 -7.49 -3.84 10.43
N SER A 164 -6.84 -3.07 9.55
CA SER A 164 -5.83 -3.58 8.61
C SER A 164 -4.53 -2.76 8.67
N GLN A 165 -3.41 -3.38 8.29
CA GLN A 165 -2.11 -2.72 8.22
C GLN A 165 -1.31 -3.25 7.04
N LEU A 166 -0.59 -2.35 6.36
CA LEU A 166 0.30 -2.64 5.25
C LEU A 166 1.73 -2.90 5.74
N PRO A 167 2.57 -3.59 4.94
CA PRO A 167 4.00 -3.62 5.20
C PRO A 167 4.58 -2.21 5.22
N SER A 168 5.59 -1.95 6.06
CA SER A 168 6.34 -0.68 6.09
C SER A 168 7.29 -0.55 4.89
N ARG A 169 6.74 -0.55 3.69
CA ARG A 169 7.41 -0.40 2.39
C ARG A 169 6.50 0.38 1.47
N ILE A 170 7.08 1.13 0.54
CA ILE A 170 6.33 1.89 -0.45
C ILE A 170 6.41 1.14 -1.77
N HIS A 171 5.27 0.70 -2.28
CA HIS A 171 5.16 0.27 -3.67
C HIS A 171 4.82 1.46 -4.56
N VAL A 172 5.48 1.52 -5.71
CA VAL A 172 5.24 2.52 -6.74
C VAL A 172 5.04 1.80 -8.07
N GLY A 173 3.85 1.95 -8.66
CA GLY A 173 3.62 1.62 -10.06
C GLY A 173 4.22 2.71 -10.95
N LEU A 174 5.08 2.33 -11.89
CA LEU A 174 5.85 3.22 -12.75
C LEU A 174 5.36 3.19 -14.21
N GLY A 175 4.40 2.33 -14.54
CA GLY A 175 3.81 2.28 -15.89
C GLY A 175 4.86 1.86 -16.92
N ARG A 176 5.08 2.71 -17.94
CA ARG A 176 6.10 2.51 -18.97
C ARG A 176 7.43 3.21 -18.66
N ALA A 177 7.57 3.80 -17.47
CA ALA A 177 8.80 4.49 -17.11
C ALA A 177 9.99 3.52 -17.09
N THR A 178 11.12 3.98 -17.61
CA THR A 178 12.34 3.17 -17.74
C THR A 178 13.33 3.45 -16.62
N ARG A 179 13.16 4.55 -15.90
CA ARG A 179 14.05 4.99 -14.82
C ARG A 179 13.37 5.92 -13.84
N ILE A 180 13.77 5.83 -12.57
CA ILE A 180 13.54 6.89 -11.57
C ILE A 180 14.73 7.84 -11.63
N ALA A 181 14.57 8.97 -12.32
CA ALA A 181 15.63 9.94 -12.54
C ALA A 181 16.11 10.56 -11.22
N ARG A 182 15.16 10.88 -10.35
CA ARG A 182 15.43 11.42 -9.01
C ARG A 182 14.44 10.88 -7.99
N LEU A 183 14.96 10.45 -6.85
CA LEU A 183 14.18 10.15 -5.66
C LEU A 183 14.65 11.05 -4.53
N ARG A 184 13.74 11.89 -4.03
CA ARG A 184 13.94 12.70 -2.83
C ARG A 184 13.18 12.09 -1.67
N VAL A 185 13.88 11.75 -0.58
CA VAL A 185 13.31 11.22 0.66
C VAL A 185 13.43 12.29 1.74
N GLN A 186 12.30 12.83 2.17
CA GLN A 186 12.22 13.72 3.32
C GLN A 186 11.87 12.91 4.56
N TRP A 187 12.79 12.85 5.52
CA TRP A 187 12.67 12.05 6.72
C TRP A 187 11.95 12.80 7.85
N PRO A 188 11.34 12.09 8.82
CA PRO A 188 10.75 12.72 10.01
C PRO A 188 11.74 13.55 10.84
N SER A 189 13.03 13.21 10.81
CA SER A 189 14.09 13.99 11.46
C SER A 189 14.33 15.37 10.84
N GLY A 190 13.73 15.64 9.67
CA GLY A 190 14.02 16.82 8.84
C GLY A 190 15.18 16.62 7.86
N HIS A 191 15.93 15.51 7.98
CA HIS A 191 16.96 15.14 7.00
C HIS A 191 16.34 14.89 5.62
N VAL A 192 17.09 15.16 4.56
CA VAL A 192 16.67 14.93 3.19
C VAL A 192 17.77 14.18 2.45
N ASP A 193 17.43 13.02 1.90
CA ASP A 193 18.30 12.31 0.97
C ASP A 193 17.82 12.50 -0.46
N GLU A 194 18.77 12.64 -1.38
CA GLU A 194 18.52 12.68 -2.81
C GLU A 194 19.34 11.60 -3.51
N LEU A 195 18.64 10.75 -4.26
CA LEU A 195 19.19 9.64 -5.02
C LEU A 195 18.84 9.85 -6.48
N THR A 196 19.73 9.48 -7.39
CA THR A 196 19.51 9.62 -8.83
C THR A 196 19.72 8.31 -9.56
N ASN A 197 19.11 8.21 -10.75
CA ASN A 197 19.33 7.09 -11.68
C ASN A 197 19.01 5.70 -11.12
N LEU A 198 17.93 5.57 -10.34
CA LEU A 198 17.51 4.27 -9.82
C LEU A 198 16.78 3.48 -10.92
N ALA A 199 17.19 2.23 -11.09
CA ALA A 199 16.55 1.29 -12.01
C ALA A 199 15.13 0.92 -11.54
N VAL A 200 14.26 0.69 -12.52
CA VAL A 200 12.91 0.13 -12.32
C VAL A 200 12.97 -1.38 -12.12
N ASP A 201 11.85 -1.96 -11.71
CA ASP A 201 11.66 -3.39 -11.41
C ASP A 201 12.62 -3.89 -10.34
N ARG A 202 12.79 -3.08 -9.28
CA ARG A 202 13.71 -3.35 -8.18
C ARG A 202 13.07 -3.02 -6.84
N HIS A 203 13.51 -3.78 -5.83
CA HIS A 203 13.30 -3.46 -4.43
C HIS A 203 14.56 -2.78 -3.89
N TRP A 204 14.45 -1.48 -3.60
CA TRP A 204 15.50 -0.66 -3.01
C TRP A 204 15.36 -0.58 -1.49
N VAL A 205 16.49 -0.65 -0.78
CA VAL A 205 16.63 -0.31 0.63
C VAL A 205 17.42 0.98 0.74
N ILE A 206 16.84 1.98 1.36
CA ILE A 206 17.40 3.34 1.48
C ILE A 206 17.67 3.63 2.96
N GLU A 207 18.91 3.96 3.27
CA GLU A 207 19.33 4.34 4.62
C GLU A 207 19.38 5.86 4.78
N GLU A 208 18.87 6.37 5.90
CA GLU A 208 18.86 7.80 6.20
C GLU A 208 20.27 8.35 6.36
N GLY A 209 20.64 9.28 5.48
CA GLY A 209 21.99 9.85 5.38
C GLY A 209 23.02 8.87 4.81
N GLY A 210 22.59 7.79 4.18
CA GLY A 210 23.43 6.75 3.59
C GLY A 210 23.07 6.45 2.14
N ASP A 211 23.56 5.30 1.66
CA ASP A 211 23.35 4.86 0.28
C ASP A 211 22.02 4.12 0.10
N ALA A 212 21.59 4.01 -1.17
CA ALA A 212 20.59 3.06 -1.60
C ALA A 212 21.26 1.78 -2.12
N VAL A 213 20.73 0.63 -1.71
CA VAL A 213 21.17 -0.69 -2.20
C VAL A 213 19.96 -1.51 -2.60
N THR A 214 20.17 -2.52 -3.46
CA THR A 214 19.12 -3.50 -3.73
C THR A 214 18.83 -4.33 -2.48
N PHE A 215 17.61 -4.86 -2.39
CA PHE A 215 17.21 -5.69 -1.26
C PHE A 215 18.05 -6.96 -1.13
N GLU A 216 18.45 -7.54 -2.26
CA GLU A 216 19.36 -8.69 -2.33
C GLU A 216 20.73 -8.36 -1.74
N GLU A 217 21.31 -7.23 -2.12
CA GLU A 217 22.58 -6.74 -1.55
C GLU A 217 22.46 -6.49 -0.05
N PHE A 218 21.37 -5.88 0.40
CA PHE A 218 21.09 -5.64 1.82
C PHE A 218 21.02 -6.96 2.61
N ARG A 219 20.32 -7.96 2.09
CA ARG A 219 20.25 -9.30 2.72
C ARG A 219 21.63 -9.94 2.81
N ALA A 220 22.41 -9.91 1.73
CA ALA A 220 23.75 -10.47 1.72
C ALA A 220 24.71 -9.77 2.70
N ARG A 221 24.57 -8.45 2.89
CA ARG A 221 25.35 -7.68 3.89
C ARG A 221 24.97 -8.08 5.32
N THR A 222 23.68 -8.16 5.62
CA THR A 222 23.19 -8.48 6.97
C THR A 222 23.49 -9.92 7.38
N GLU A 223 23.43 -10.87 6.45
CA GLU A 223 23.81 -12.28 6.71
C GLU A 223 25.30 -12.42 7.03
N ARG A 224 26.17 -11.74 6.27
CA ARG A 224 27.62 -11.69 6.56
C ARG A 224 27.92 -11.08 7.92
N ALA A 225 27.25 -9.99 8.27
CA ALA A 225 27.41 -9.35 9.58
C ALA A 225 27.00 -10.28 10.74
N ARG A 226 25.88 -11.01 10.59
CA ARG A 226 25.42 -12.00 11.58
C ARG A 226 26.41 -13.15 11.75
N HIS A 227 26.97 -13.66 10.65
CA HIS A 227 27.97 -14.73 10.70
C HIS A 227 29.23 -14.28 11.45
N LYS A 228 29.72 -13.06 11.16
CA LYS A 228 30.89 -12.48 11.85
C LYS A 228 30.63 -12.27 13.35
N ALA A 229 29.44 -11.77 13.71
CA ALA A 229 29.07 -11.57 15.11
C ALA A 229 28.98 -12.89 15.90
N ARG A 230 28.49 -13.97 15.28
CA ARG A 230 28.47 -15.31 15.89
C ARG A 230 29.86 -15.89 16.10
N GLY A 231 30.76 -15.73 15.12
CA GLY A 231 32.16 -16.18 15.25
C GLY A 231 32.95 -15.42 16.33
N ALA A 232 32.67 -14.12 16.52
CA ALA A 232 33.33 -13.34 17.58
C ALA A 232 32.86 -13.72 19.00
N GLN A 233 31.68 -14.34 19.16
CA GLN A 233 31.18 -14.79 20.46
C GLN A 233 31.71 -16.17 20.88
N SER A 234 32.19 -17.01 19.95
CA SER A 234 32.76 -18.32 20.28
C SER A 234 34.21 -18.27 20.79
N ASP A 235 34.95 -17.21 20.49
CA ASP A 235 36.37 -17.07 20.87
C ASP A 235 36.57 -16.39 22.24
N GLY A 236 35.49 -16.08 22.96
CA GLY A 236 35.50 -15.25 24.17
C GLY A 236 35.23 -15.96 25.51
N ALA A 237 35.14 -17.28 25.57
CA ALA A 237 34.91 -17.99 26.83
C ALA A 237 36.25 -18.36 27.51
N PRO A 238 36.68 -17.70 28.60
CA PRO A 238 37.82 -18.17 29.38
C PRO A 238 37.41 -19.46 30.10
N ASN A 239 38.18 -20.53 29.84
CA ASN A 239 38.08 -21.81 30.51
C ASN A 239 38.36 -21.59 32.01
N ARG A 240 37.32 -21.59 32.85
CA ARG A 240 37.48 -21.51 34.31
C ARG A 240 37.74 -22.93 34.82
N SER A 241 39.01 -23.21 35.09
CA SER A 241 39.49 -24.31 35.94
C SER A 241 39.16 -24.06 37.40
#